data_AF-A0A7X9BG15-F1
#
_entry.id   AF-A0A7X9BG15-F1
#
_cell.length_a   1.000
_cell.length_b   1.000
_cell.length_c   1.000
_cell.angle_alpha   90.00
_cell.angle_beta   90.00
_cell.angle_gamma   90.00
#
_symmetry.space_group_name_H-M   'P 1'
#
loop_
_entity.id
_entity.type
_entity.pdbx_description
1 polymer ?
#
loop_
_entity_poly.entity_id
_entity_poly.type
_entity_poly.pdbx_seq_one_letter_code
_entity_poly.pdbx_strand_id
1 'polypeptide(L)'
;MCIAEREEEDPWGEPLHVARGFNRTDSTVTLSFTNGRQYISAGYEPATILRNLCENLVTFAWDPGCTLIMFPSTARALKDAGFTKKDVISYIVEYSRKSAADVNTRWFRDNFHMPKDLLLPFNDNTRSMRRFFSSKHLAIVIAGLPYSWGTVSYHGGGVHGTLVTKKINLPTNWGKLIDKYKDIVPTYAPY
;
A
#
# COMPACT_ATOMS: atom_id res chain seq x y z
N MET A 1 -7.46 -1.19 12.44
CA MET A 1 -7.07 0.23 12.27
C MET A 1 -7.97 0.84 11.21
N CYS A 2 -8.39 2.10 11.39
CA CYS A 2 -9.14 2.87 10.40
C CYS A 2 -8.32 4.12 10.06
N ILE A 3 -8.17 4.44 8.77
CA ILE A 3 -7.38 5.58 8.29
C ILE A 3 -8.26 6.36 7.33
N ALA A 4 -8.36 7.67 7.56
CA ALA A 4 -8.86 8.61 6.57
C ALA A 4 -7.70 9.02 5.66
N GLU A 5 -7.86 8.87 4.35
CA GLU A 5 -6.92 9.40 3.38
C GLU A 5 -6.99 10.93 3.37
N ARG A 6 -5.84 11.59 3.29
CA ARG A 6 -5.70 13.05 3.18
C ARG A 6 -5.67 13.41 1.69
N GLU A 7 -6.80 13.26 1.02
CA GLU A 7 -6.91 13.42 -0.44
C GLU A 7 -6.44 14.79 -0.94
N GLU A 8 -6.68 15.84 -0.15
CA GLU A 8 -6.27 17.22 -0.43
C GLU A 8 -4.74 17.40 -0.48
N GLU A 9 -4.01 16.52 0.19
CA GLU A 9 -2.54 16.53 0.21
C GLU A 9 -1.93 15.46 -0.71
N ASP A 10 -2.76 14.71 -1.46
CA ASP A 10 -2.27 13.78 -2.46
C ASP A 10 -1.65 14.54 -3.64
N PRO A 11 -0.32 14.50 -3.80
CA PRO A 11 0.34 15.28 -4.83
C PRO A 11 -0.01 14.77 -6.24
N TRP A 12 -0.38 13.51 -6.39
CA TRP A 12 -0.81 12.95 -7.68
C TRP A 12 -2.27 13.28 -8.04
N GLY A 13 -3.05 13.82 -7.09
CA GLY A 13 -4.46 14.14 -7.30
C GLY A 13 -5.34 12.91 -7.55
N GLU A 14 -4.85 11.71 -7.23
CA GLU A 14 -5.47 10.42 -7.51
C GLU A 14 -5.63 9.61 -6.21
N PRO A 15 -6.58 9.96 -5.32
CA PRO A 15 -6.81 9.22 -4.08
C PRO A 15 -7.17 7.75 -4.34
N LEU A 16 -7.08 6.90 -3.31
CA LEU A 16 -7.14 5.45 -3.47
C LEU A 16 -8.41 4.98 -4.19
N HIS A 17 -9.58 5.57 -3.92
CA HIS A 17 -10.83 5.17 -4.59
C HIS A 17 -10.83 5.49 -6.07
N VAL A 18 -10.26 6.64 -6.47
CA VAL A 18 -10.11 7.02 -7.88
C VAL A 18 -9.15 6.07 -8.58
N ALA A 19 -8.01 5.75 -7.95
CA ALA A 19 -7.06 4.75 -8.46
C ALA A 19 -7.70 3.35 -8.59
N ARG A 20 -8.80 3.09 -7.87
CA ARG A 20 -9.59 1.85 -7.92
C ARG A 20 -10.79 1.93 -8.87
N GLY A 21 -10.93 3.01 -9.63
CA GLY A 21 -11.95 3.18 -10.68
C GLY A 21 -13.29 3.74 -10.19
N PHE A 22 -13.37 4.28 -8.97
CA PHE A 22 -14.55 4.99 -8.49
C PHE A 22 -14.51 6.47 -8.88
N ASN A 23 -15.66 7.14 -8.85
CA ASN A 23 -15.71 8.57 -9.15
C ASN A 23 -15.10 9.38 -8.00
N ARG A 24 -14.54 10.55 -8.31
CA ARG A 24 -13.96 11.44 -7.30
C ARG A 24 -14.92 11.79 -6.15
N THR A 25 -16.22 11.88 -6.46
CA THR A 25 -17.28 12.21 -5.48
C THR A 25 -17.84 10.99 -4.73
N ASP A 26 -17.38 9.77 -5.05
CA ASP A 26 -17.87 8.56 -4.37
C ASP A 26 -17.20 8.42 -3.00
N SER A 27 -17.99 8.22 -1.95
CA SER A 27 -17.47 7.74 -0.67
C SER A 27 -17.21 6.24 -0.76
N THR A 28 -16.02 5.80 -0.34
CA THR A 28 -15.66 4.38 -0.37
C THR A 28 -15.00 3.94 0.93
N VAL A 29 -15.01 2.63 1.17
CA VAL A 29 -14.19 1.99 2.19
C VAL A 29 -13.31 0.95 1.50
N THR A 30 -12.01 0.98 1.81
CA THR A 30 -11.09 -0.09 1.41
C THR A 30 -10.73 -0.93 2.62
N LEU A 31 -10.93 -2.23 2.50
CA LEU A 31 -10.50 -3.21 3.48
C LEU A 31 -9.22 -3.90 3.00
N SER A 32 -8.21 -3.94 3.88
CA SER A 32 -6.96 -4.68 3.69
C SER A 32 -6.77 -5.70 4.81
N PHE A 33 -6.38 -6.93 4.48
CA PHE A 33 -6.00 -7.91 5.49
C PHE A 33 -4.49 -7.85 5.75
N THR A 34 -4.10 -7.51 6.99
CA THR A 34 -2.71 -7.17 7.33
C THR A 34 -2.25 -7.98 8.53
N ASN A 35 -1.06 -8.57 8.44
CA ASN A 35 -0.50 -9.42 9.49
C ASN A 35 0.66 -8.74 10.24
N GLY A 36 1.18 -7.64 9.71
CA GLY A 36 2.25 -6.88 10.33
C GLY A 36 2.20 -5.40 9.94
N ARG A 37 2.98 -4.63 10.69
CA ARG A 37 3.16 -3.19 10.52
C ARG A 37 4.65 -2.88 10.64
N GLN A 38 5.16 -2.06 9.73
CA GLN A 38 6.52 -1.55 9.82
C GLN A 38 6.59 -0.07 9.42
N TYR A 39 7.28 0.73 10.23
CA TYR A 39 7.68 2.08 9.85
C TYR A 39 8.92 2.02 8.97
N ILE A 40 8.85 2.63 7.79
CA ILE A 40 9.92 2.72 6.81
C ILE A 40 10.31 4.19 6.76
N SER A 41 11.36 4.55 7.50
CA SER A 41 11.95 5.87 7.41
C SER A 41 12.56 6.07 6.03
N ALA A 42 12.43 7.26 5.48
CA ALA A 42 13.14 7.63 4.26
C ALA A 42 13.74 9.03 4.42
N GLY A 43 14.79 9.31 3.66
CA GLY A 43 15.18 10.70 3.41
C GLY A 43 14.26 11.32 2.35
N TYR A 44 14.58 12.54 1.93
CA TYR A 44 13.85 13.21 0.85
C TYR A 44 14.21 12.67 -0.55
N GLU A 45 15.36 11.98 -0.69
CA GLU A 45 15.87 11.52 -1.98
C GLU A 45 15.03 10.37 -2.58
N PRO A 46 14.48 10.52 -3.80
CA PRO A 46 13.61 9.52 -4.45
C PRO A 46 14.22 8.11 -4.52
N ALA A 47 15.51 8.01 -4.87
CA ALA A 47 16.21 6.74 -4.95
C ALA A 47 16.31 6.04 -3.58
N THR A 48 16.49 6.81 -2.50
CA THR A 48 16.52 6.29 -1.14
C THR A 48 15.13 5.86 -0.68
N ILE A 49 14.08 6.63 -0.99
CA ILE A 49 12.69 6.26 -0.71
C ILE A 49 12.36 4.91 -1.37
N LEU A 50 12.60 4.78 -2.68
CA LEU A 50 12.29 3.56 -3.44
C LEU A 50 13.11 2.35 -2.96
N ARG A 51 14.40 2.53 -2.70
CA ARG A 51 15.27 1.49 -2.14
C ARG A 51 14.74 1.02 -0.78
N ASN A 52 14.46 1.95 0.14
CA ASN A 52 13.98 1.62 1.47
C ASN A 52 12.63 0.89 1.41
N LEU A 53 11.69 1.31 0.56
CA LEU A 53 10.45 0.59 0.32
C LEU A 53 10.72 -0.84 -0.16
N CYS A 54 11.60 -1.04 -1.14
CA CYS A 54 11.87 -2.38 -1.68
C CYS A 54 12.53 -3.32 -0.67
N GLU A 55 13.45 -2.81 0.14
CA GLU A 55 14.23 -3.60 1.09
C GLU A 55 13.44 -3.96 2.35
N ASN A 56 12.60 -3.04 2.84
CA ASN A 56 11.97 -3.15 4.15
C ASN A 56 10.56 -3.76 4.14
N LEU A 57 9.94 -3.96 2.98
CA LEU A 57 8.62 -4.60 2.91
C LEU A 57 8.71 -6.09 3.20
N VAL A 58 8.05 -6.52 4.28
CA VAL A 58 7.99 -7.92 4.70
C VAL A 58 6.78 -8.61 4.08
N THR A 59 7.00 -9.66 3.32
CA THR A 59 5.92 -10.45 2.69
C THR A 59 5.70 -11.77 3.41
N PHE A 60 4.43 -12.12 3.59
CA PHE A 60 3.97 -13.42 4.09
C PHE A 60 2.94 -14.00 3.11
N ALA A 61 2.85 -15.34 3.02
CA ALA A 61 2.02 -16.07 2.06
C ALA A 61 2.41 -15.91 0.58
N TRP A 62 1.58 -16.44 -0.33
CA TRP A 62 1.92 -16.61 -1.75
C TRP A 62 1.43 -15.48 -2.67
N ASP A 63 0.45 -14.69 -2.25
CA ASP A 63 0.08 -13.45 -2.96
C ASP A 63 0.02 -12.32 -1.93
N PRO A 64 1.19 -11.86 -1.46
CA PRO A 64 1.25 -10.89 -0.38
C PRO A 64 0.64 -9.57 -0.85
N GLY A 65 -0.16 -8.96 0.02
CA GLY A 65 -0.61 -7.60 -0.13
C GLY A 65 0.19 -6.63 0.74
N CYS A 66 0.08 -5.35 0.41
CA CYS A 66 0.56 -4.29 1.28
C CYS A 66 -0.21 -2.99 1.06
N THR A 67 -0.63 -2.38 2.17
CA THR A 67 -1.13 -1.01 2.16
C THR A 67 -0.03 -0.10 2.70
N LEU A 68 0.42 0.83 1.86
CA LEU A 68 1.44 1.81 2.19
C LEU A 68 0.75 3.10 2.61
N ILE A 69 0.91 3.47 3.87
CA ILE A 69 0.49 4.77 4.37
C ILE A 69 1.66 5.71 4.15
N MET A 70 1.64 6.38 3.01
CA MET A 70 2.73 7.24 2.55
C MET A 70 2.50 8.66 3.05
N PHE A 71 3.52 9.24 3.67
CA PHE A 71 3.44 10.61 4.13
C PHE A 71 3.38 11.58 2.95
N PRO A 72 2.64 12.70 3.04
CA PRO A 72 2.51 13.66 1.96
C PRO A 72 3.84 14.17 1.40
N SER A 73 4.83 14.43 2.27
CA SER A 73 6.20 14.84 1.89
C SER A 73 6.96 13.77 1.12
N THR A 74 6.78 12.49 1.46
CA THR A 74 7.36 11.36 0.71
C THR A 74 6.76 11.26 -0.68
N ALA A 75 5.43 11.38 -0.78
CA ALA A 75 4.73 11.34 -2.05
C ALA A 75 5.13 12.52 -2.95
N ARG A 76 5.29 13.73 -2.39
CA ARG A 76 5.76 14.91 -3.11
C ARG A 76 7.15 14.70 -3.69
N ALA A 77 8.10 14.22 -2.88
CA ALA A 77 9.45 13.95 -3.35
C ALA A 77 9.48 12.98 -4.55
N LEU A 78 8.63 11.94 -4.54
CA LEU A 78 8.51 11.01 -5.67
C LEU A 78 7.84 11.67 -6.89
N LYS A 79 6.78 12.45 -6.69
CA LYS A 79 6.13 13.20 -7.78
C LYS A 79 7.07 14.19 -8.44
N ASP A 80 7.83 14.96 -7.65
CA ASP A 80 8.74 15.98 -8.14
C ASP A 80 9.88 15.36 -8.97
N ALA A 81 10.21 14.09 -8.69
CA ALA A 81 11.12 13.27 -9.48
C ALA A 81 10.48 12.61 -10.72
N GLY A 82 9.21 12.92 -11.01
CA GLY A 82 8.50 12.46 -12.20
C GLY A 82 7.76 11.12 -12.05
N PHE A 83 7.73 10.52 -10.86
CA PHE A 83 7.00 9.26 -10.65
C PHE A 83 5.50 9.53 -10.49
N THR A 84 4.68 8.71 -11.14
CA THR A 84 3.26 8.56 -10.80
C THR A 84 3.09 7.58 -9.65
N LYS A 85 1.92 7.59 -8.99
CA LYS A 85 1.56 6.57 -7.98
C LYS A 85 1.67 5.15 -8.54
N LYS A 86 1.26 4.95 -9.81
CA LYS A 86 1.39 3.68 -10.53
C LYS A 86 2.84 3.26 -10.77
N ASP A 87 3.73 4.21 -11.06
CA ASP A 87 5.16 3.91 -11.25
C ASP A 87 5.79 3.43 -9.95
N VAL A 88 5.46 4.05 -8.81
CA VAL A 88 5.95 3.61 -7.49
C VAL A 88 5.51 2.18 -7.20
N ILE A 89 4.24 1.85 -7.42
CA ILE A 89 3.74 0.47 -7.26
C ILE A 89 4.45 -0.50 -8.21
N SER A 90 4.63 -0.12 -9.47
CA SER A 90 5.31 -0.95 -10.47
C SER A 90 6.78 -1.18 -10.12
N TYR A 91 7.44 -0.16 -9.59
CA TYR A 91 8.82 -0.23 -9.09
C TYR A 91 8.93 -1.22 -7.94
N ILE A 92 8.02 -1.18 -6.96
CA ILE A 92 8.00 -2.12 -5.84
C ILE A 92 7.78 -3.55 -6.34
N VAL A 93 6.83 -3.77 -7.25
CA VAL A 93 6.59 -5.10 -7.84
C VAL A 93 7.85 -5.64 -8.52
N GLU A 94 8.54 -4.82 -9.29
CA GLU A 94 9.72 -5.27 -10.04
C GLU A 94 10.96 -5.49 -9.15
N TYR A 95 11.27 -4.50 -8.31
CA TYR A 95 12.56 -4.38 -7.63
C TYR A 95 12.55 -4.78 -6.15
N SER A 96 11.38 -4.91 -5.51
CA SER A 96 11.31 -5.59 -4.22
C SER A 96 11.45 -7.09 -4.46
N ARG A 97 12.69 -7.57 -4.38
CA ARG A 97 13.07 -8.95 -4.68
C ARG A 97 13.67 -9.65 -3.47
N LYS A 98 13.71 -10.98 -3.51
CA LYS A 98 14.47 -11.84 -2.60
C LYS A 98 14.97 -13.07 -3.35
N SER A 99 15.83 -13.87 -2.72
CA SER A 99 16.26 -15.14 -3.31
C SER A 99 15.05 -16.02 -3.60
N ALA A 100 15.08 -16.74 -4.71
CA ALA A 100 14.07 -17.74 -5.03
C ALA A 100 13.98 -18.82 -3.95
N ALA A 101 15.10 -19.10 -3.26
CA ALA A 101 15.17 -19.99 -2.11
C ALA A 101 14.28 -19.54 -0.93
N ASP A 102 14.08 -18.23 -0.78
CA ASP A 102 13.36 -17.62 0.35
C ASP A 102 11.88 -17.38 0.06
N VAL A 103 11.44 -17.63 -1.19
CA VAL A 103 10.02 -17.55 -1.55
C VAL A 103 9.37 -18.88 -1.22
N ASN A 104 8.29 -18.83 -0.45
CA ASN A 104 7.51 -20.02 -0.17
C ASN A 104 6.68 -20.41 -1.40
N THR A 105 7.28 -21.18 -2.31
CA THR A 105 6.61 -21.68 -3.53
C THR A 105 5.68 -22.85 -3.28
N ARG A 106 5.73 -23.45 -2.09
CA ARG A 106 4.89 -24.59 -1.70
C ARG A 106 3.41 -24.26 -1.88
N TRP A 107 2.99 -23.09 -1.40
CA TRP A 107 1.59 -22.67 -1.49
C TRP A 107 1.08 -22.58 -2.94
N PHE A 108 1.92 -22.18 -3.89
CA PHE A 108 1.54 -22.13 -5.31
C PHE A 108 1.34 -23.53 -5.91
N ARG A 109 2.22 -24.47 -5.57
CA ARG A 109 2.22 -25.84 -6.11
C ARG A 109 1.14 -26.70 -5.48
N ASP A 110 1.05 -26.67 -4.16
CA ASP A 110 0.20 -27.57 -3.39
C ASP A 110 -1.28 -27.16 -3.41
N ASN A 111 -1.59 -25.87 -3.64
CA ASN A 111 -2.97 -25.37 -3.70
C ASN A 111 -3.48 -25.15 -5.13
N PHE A 112 -2.75 -25.63 -6.16
CA PHE A 112 -3.14 -25.52 -7.58
C PHE A 112 -3.46 -24.10 -8.10
N HIS A 113 -2.95 -23.06 -7.42
CA HIS A 113 -3.14 -21.66 -7.81
C HIS A 113 -1.89 -21.07 -8.47
N MET A 114 -1.28 -21.81 -9.39
CA MET A 114 -0.17 -21.31 -10.19
C MET A 114 -0.64 -20.10 -11.02
N PRO A 115 -0.04 -18.91 -10.87
CA PRO A 115 -0.47 -17.75 -11.65
C PRO A 115 -0.10 -17.98 -13.10
N LYS A 116 -1.06 -17.79 -14.01
CA LYS A 116 -0.86 -18.01 -15.45
C LYS A 116 0.24 -17.14 -16.05
N ASP A 117 0.42 -15.95 -15.47
CA ASP A 117 1.34 -14.93 -15.97
C ASP A 117 2.66 -14.89 -15.18
N LEU A 118 2.88 -15.81 -14.23
CA LEU A 118 4.09 -15.86 -13.41
C LEU A 118 4.93 -17.08 -13.74
N LEU A 119 6.10 -16.84 -14.34
CA LEU A 119 7.12 -17.85 -14.50
C LEU A 119 7.88 -18.02 -13.18
N LEU A 120 7.55 -19.06 -12.43
CA LEU A 120 8.33 -19.43 -11.25
C LEU A 120 9.69 -20.02 -11.67
N PRO A 121 10.80 -19.67 -11.00
CA PRO A 121 12.06 -20.36 -11.21
C PRO A 121 11.88 -21.83 -10.79
N PHE A 122 12.09 -22.74 -11.73
CA PHE A 122 11.91 -24.18 -11.56
C PHE A 122 12.97 -24.75 -10.60
N ASN A 123 12.71 -24.71 -9.29
CA ASN A 123 13.62 -25.20 -8.24
C ASN A 123 15.04 -24.59 -8.28
N ASP A 124 15.32 -23.65 -9.19
CA ASP A 124 16.58 -22.92 -9.28
C ASP A 124 16.60 -21.84 -8.20
N ASN A 125 17.19 -22.20 -7.08
CA ASN A 125 17.35 -21.39 -5.88
C ASN A 125 18.44 -20.30 -6.03
N THR A 126 19.14 -20.22 -7.17
CA THR A 126 20.13 -19.17 -7.45
C THR A 126 19.52 -17.90 -8.03
N ARG A 127 18.24 -17.95 -8.43
CA ARG A 127 17.54 -16.81 -9.06
C ARG A 127 16.97 -15.86 -8.02
N SER A 128 16.70 -14.63 -8.45
CA SER A 128 15.91 -13.68 -7.68
C SER A 128 14.45 -13.74 -8.11
N MET A 129 13.54 -13.55 -7.17
CA MET A 129 12.10 -13.46 -7.39
C MET A 129 11.54 -12.18 -6.81
N ARG A 130 10.48 -11.68 -7.44
CA ARG A 130 9.67 -10.59 -6.89
C ARG A 130 9.05 -11.03 -5.56
N ARG A 131 8.99 -10.11 -4.59
CA ARG A 131 8.25 -10.29 -3.33
C ARG A 131 6.75 -10.16 -3.57
N PHE A 132 6.34 -9.25 -4.45
CA PHE A 132 4.95 -9.03 -4.86
C PHE A 132 4.79 -9.45 -6.31
N PHE A 133 3.80 -10.30 -6.61
CA PHE A 133 3.64 -10.85 -7.95
C PHE A 133 2.77 -10.00 -8.86
N SER A 134 1.92 -9.15 -8.27
CA SER A 134 1.08 -8.20 -9.01
C SER A 134 0.89 -6.90 -8.23
N SER A 135 0.48 -5.85 -8.94
CA SER A 135 0.08 -4.57 -8.35
C SER A 135 -1.30 -4.60 -7.69
N LYS A 136 -2.11 -5.64 -7.92
CA LYS A 136 -3.52 -5.72 -7.48
C LYS A 136 -3.67 -5.64 -5.96
N HIS A 137 -2.66 -6.19 -5.26
CA HIS A 137 -2.62 -6.35 -3.81
C HIS A 137 -1.79 -5.26 -3.12
N LEU A 138 -1.35 -4.25 -3.88
CA LEU A 138 -0.68 -3.08 -3.34
C LEU A 138 -1.58 -1.84 -3.40
N ALA A 139 -1.46 -0.97 -2.40
CA ALA A 139 -2.11 0.33 -2.39
C ALA A 139 -1.22 1.37 -1.72
N ILE A 140 -1.28 2.60 -2.21
CA ILE A 140 -0.72 3.79 -1.54
C ILE A 140 -1.89 4.65 -1.08
N VAL A 141 -1.92 4.96 0.20
CA VAL A 141 -2.84 5.90 0.84
C VAL A 141 -2.02 7.07 1.36
N ILE A 142 -2.42 8.29 1.01
CA ILE A 142 -1.76 9.49 1.53
C ILE A 142 -2.32 9.81 2.92
N ALA A 143 -1.50 9.65 3.96
CA ALA A 143 -1.88 10.01 5.33
C ALA A 143 -0.62 10.08 6.22
N GLY A 144 -0.78 10.48 7.48
CA GLY A 144 0.33 10.64 8.42
C GLY A 144 0.93 12.05 8.41
N LEU A 145 2.22 12.15 8.72
CA LEU A 145 2.87 13.41 9.06
C LEU A 145 3.20 14.24 7.79
N PRO A 146 2.76 15.50 7.69
CA PRO A 146 3.00 16.33 6.50
C PRO A 146 4.43 16.88 6.36
N TYR A 147 5.24 16.84 7.42
CA TYR A 147 6.58 17.43 7.50
C TYR A 147 7.70 16.41 7.80
N SER A 148 7.48 15.14 7.43
CA SER A 148 8.47 14.07 7.63
C SER A 148 8.53 13.13 6.44
N TRP A 149 9.66 12.49 6.19
CA TRP A 149 9.80 11.51 5.12
C TRP A 149 9.73 10.11 5.69
N GLY A 150 8.65 9.42 5.36
CA GLY A 150 8.39 8.08 5.83
C GLY A 150 7.19 7.44 5.15
N THR A 151 7.06 6.15 5.37
CA THR A 151 5.90 5.35 4.99
C THR A 151 5.66 4.31 6.08
N VAL A 152 4.42 4.16 6.53
CA VAL A 152 4.04 3.02 7.37
C VAL A 152 3.47 1.96 6.45
N SER A 153 4.11 0.81 6.39
CA SER A 153 3.60 -0.34 5.66
C SER A 153 2.72 -1.20 6.57
N TYR A 154 1.56 -1.59 6.06
CA TYR A 154 0.75 -2.66 6.61
C TYR A 154 0.81 -3.82 5.64
N HIS A 155 1.59 -4.82 6.01
CA HIS A 155 1.97 -5.91 5.13
C HIS A 155 1.35 -7.23 5.60
N GLY A 156 1.17 -8.15 4.67
CA GLY A 156 0.48 -9.42 4.90
C GLY A 156 -0.64 -9.61 3.90
N GLY A 157 -1.65 -10.39 4.28
CA GLY A 157 -2.69 -10.82 3.35
C GLY A 157 -2.92 -12.30 3.48
N GLY A 158 -4.19 -12.70 3.42
CA GLY A 158 -4.56 -14.10 3.33
C GLY A 158 -4.14 -14.70 1.99
N VAL A 159 -4.76 -15.82 1.63
CA VAL A 159 -4.46 -16.63 0.43
C VAL A 159 -4.59 -15.83 -0.90
N HIS A 160 -5.02 -14.56 -0.91
CA HIS A 160 -5.22 -13.74 -2.12
C HIS A 160 -4.97 -12.22 -1.95
N GLY A 161 -4.09 -11.79 -1.03
CA GLY A 161 -3.67 -10.38 -0.92
C GLY A 161 -4.81 -9.33 -0.84
N THR A 162 -5.99 -9.70 -0.34
CA THR A 162 -7.24 -9.00 -0.67
C THR A 162 -7.26 -7.55 -0.16
N LEU A 163 -7.19 -6.62 -1.12
CA LEU A 163 -7.60 -5.23 -1.00
C LEU A 163 -8.93 -5.08 -1.71
N VAL A 164 -9.99 -4.79 -0.95
CA VAL A 164 -11.34 -4.65 -1.51
C VAL A 164 -11.85 -3.26 -1.21
N THR A 165 -12.10 -2.49 -2.27
CA THR A 165 -12.72 -1.17 -2.20
C THR A 165 -14.19 -1.29 -2.58
N LYS A 166 -15.08 -0.76 -1.75
CA LYS A 166 -16.51 -0.70 -2.02
C LYS A 166 -17.01 0.73 -1.83
N LYS A 167 -17.85 1.18 -2.76
CA LYS A 167 -18.66 2.38 -2.58
C LYS A 167 -19.60 2.19 -1.40
N ILE A 168 -19.75 3.24 -0.61
CA ILE A 168 -20.68 3.30 0.51
C ILE A 168 -21.62 4.49 0.32
N ASN A 169 -22.81 4.37 0.91
CA ASN A 169 -23.72 5.50 1.06
C ASN A 169 -23.56 6.04 2.48
N LEU A 170 -23.34 7.34 2.59
CA LEU A 170 -23.33 8.01 3.88
C LEU A 170 -24.74 8.02 4.48
N PRO A 171 -24.90 7.95 5.81
CA PRO A 171 -26.21 7.98 6.43
C PRO A 171 -26.90 9.33 6.19
N THR A 172 -28.24 9.33 6.19
CA THR A 172 -29.03 10.55 5.89
C THR A 172 -28.75 11.71 6.84
N ASN A 173 -28.27 11.43 8.05
CA ASN A 173 -27.88 12.43 9.06
C ASN A 173 -26.38 12.78 9.05
N TRP A 174 -25.63 12.48 7.98
CA TRP A 174 -24.17 12.68 7.91
C TRP A 174 -23.73 14.10 8.30
N GLY A 175 -24.41 15.14 7.83
CA GLY A 175 -24.08 16.53 8.21
C GLY A 175 -24.14 16.77 9.72
N LYS A 176 -25.15 16.20 10.40
CA LYS A 176 -25.25 16.29 11.88
C LYS A 176 -24.13 15.54 12.59
N LEU A 177 -23.65 14.44 12.01
CA LEU A 177 -22.53 13.67 12.55
C LEU A 177 -21.23 14.47 12.41
N ILE A 178 -20.99 15.12 11.25
CA ILE A 178 -19.84 16.02 11.08
C ILE A 178 -19.88 17.13 12.13
N ASP A 179 -20.99 17.85 12.25
CA ASP A 179 -21.10 18.96 13.21
C ASP A 179 -20.84 18.53 14.65
N LYS A 180 -21.27 17.31 15.01
CA LYS A 180 -21.06 16.73 16.33
C LYS A 180 -19.60 16.35 16.58
N TYR A 181 -18.88 15.88 15.55
CA TYR A 181 -17.60 15.20 15.72
C TYR A 181 -16.38 15.96 15.17
N LYS A 182 -16.56 17.02 14.37
CA LYS A 182 -15.48 17.77 13.69
C LYS A 182 -14.41 18.35 14.64
N ASP A 183 -14.81 18.70 15.86
CA ASP A 183 -13.94 19.36 16.85
C ASP A 183 -13.42 18.38 17.91
N ILE A 184 -13.64 17.06 17.74
CA ILE A 184 -13.07 16.07 18.66
C ILE A 184 -11.56 15.96 18.45
N VAL A 185 -10.82 16.43 19.45
CA VAL A 185 -9.37 16.22 19.57
C VAL A 185 -9.11 15.06 20.53
N PRO A 186 -8.34 14.03 20.15
CA PRO A 186 -7.99 12.94 21.04
C PRO A 186 -7.20 13.45 22.26
N THR A 187 -7.67 13.14 23.47
CA THR A 187 -7.06 13.61 24.74
C THR A 187 -5.69 12.99 25.07
N TYR A 188 -5.23 12.02 24.26
CA TYR A 188 -4.00 11.25 24.49
C TYR A 188 -2.85 11.63 23.55
N ALA A 189 -2.99 12.67 22.72
CA ALA A 189 -1.90 13.16 21.88
C ALA A 189 -1.15 14.29 22.61
N PRO A 190 -0.02 14.02 23.31
CA PRO A 190 0.92 15.08 23.64
C PRO A 190 1.52 15.55 22.31
N TYR A 191 1.23 16.80 21.96
CA TYR A 191 1.73 17.48 20.77
C TYR A 191 3.24 17.42 20.66
#